data_AF-A0A380FGX7-F1
#
_entry.id   AF-A0A380FGX7-F1
#
_cell.length_a   1.000
_cell.length_b   1.000
_cell.length_c   1.000
_cell.angle_alpha   90.00
_cell.angle_beta   90.00
_cell.angle_gamma   90.00
#
_symmetry.space_group_name_H-M   'P 1'
#
loop_
_entity.id
_entity.type
_entity.pdbx_description
1 polymer ?
#
loop_
_entity_poly.entity_id
_entity_poly.type
_entity_poly.pdbx_seq_one_letter_code
_entity_poly.pdbx_strand_id
1 'polypeptide(L)'
;MLLGETQILGQIRDAFFIAQDEETTGTIFNHLFKQAITFAKKAHNETDIADNAVSVSYAAVELSKKVFGKINNKQALIIGAGEMSELSLLNLIGSGVTDITIVNRTLSKAQDLATKHNVNFEPMSSLPKLLAKVDIVISSTSSENYIITNEMIQSIANERKTDSLVLIDIAVPRDIEPNIDAIQSIFNYDVDDLKGLVDANLRERQDAANEIMQRIPSEIAAHNEWVNMLGVVPVIRAFT
;
A
#
# COMPACT_ATOMS: atom_id res chain seq x y z
N MET A 1 7.51 15.74 3.59
CA MET A 1 6.54 15.41 4.65
C MET A 1 5.55 14.42 4.07
N LEU A 2 5.28 13.31 4.77
CA LEU A 2 4.37 12.26 4.29
C LEU A 2 2.98 12.56 4.84
N LEU A 3 2.11 13.14 4.00
CA LEU A 3 0.74 13.52 4.38
C LEU A 3 -0.07 12.28 4.76
N GLY A 4 -0.73 12.30 5.93
CA GLY A 4 -1.60 11.20 6.37
C GLY A 4 -0.90 9.99 7.00
N GLU A 5 0.36 10.12 7.41
CA GLU A 5 1.02 9.08 8.20
C GLU A 5 0.37 8.90 9.57
N THR A 6 0.20 7.65 10.01
CA THR A 6 -0.42 7.33 11.30
C THR A 6 0.56 7.35 12.47
N GLN A 7 1.87 7.42 12.19
CA GLN A 7 2.92 7.37 13.20
C GLN A 7 2.87 8.57 14.16
N ILE A 8 2.64 9.78 13.64
CA ILE A 8 2.53 11.00 14.45
C ILE A 8 1.34 10.93 15.40
N LEU A 9 0.20 10.41 14.94
CA LEU A 9 -0.97 10.20 15.79
C LEU A 9 -0.67 9.19 16.92
N GLY A 10 0.05 8.11 16.61
CA GLY A 10 0.54 7.15 17.60
C GLY A 10 1.45 7.82 18.65
N GLN A 11 2.44 8.59 18.20
CA GLN A 11 3.36 9.31 19.08
C GLN A 11 2.66 10.33 19.98
N ILE A 12 1.71 11.11 19.45
CA ILE A 12 0.91 12.06 20.23
C ILE A 12 0.07 11.33 21.28
N ARG A 13 -0.55 10.22 20.92
CA ARG A 13 -1.34 9.39 21.85
C ARG A 13 -0.46 8.85 22.98
N ASP A 14 0.71 8.31 22.64
CA ASP A 14 1.60 7.68 23.61
C ASP A 14 2.20 8.75 24.55
N ALA A 15 2.59 9.91 24.02
CA ALA A 15 3.03 11.05 24.82
C ALA A 15 1.94 11.56 25.77
N PHE A 16 0.68 11.61 25.32
CA PHE A 16 -0.45 12.00 26.16
C PHE A 16 -0.68 11.00 27.31
N PHE A 17 -0.59 9.69 27.05
CA PHE A 17 -0.75 8.69 28.11
C PHE A 17 0.38 8.75 29.13
N ILE A 18 1.64 8.90 28.69
CA ILE A 18 2.77 9.11 29.61
C ILE A 18 2.53 10.33 30.49
N ALA A 19 2.12 11.46 29.91
CA ALA A 19 1.88 12.68 30.67
C ALA A 19 0.69 12.57 31.64
N GLN A 20 -0.31 11.74 31.31
CA GLN A 20 -1.44 11.43 32.18
C GLN A 20 -1.05 10.53 33.35
N ASP A 21 -0.24 9.49 33.09
CA ASP A 21 0.26 8.57 34.12
C ASP A 21 1.18 9.27 35.13
N GLU A 22 1.98 10.24 34.66
CA GLU A 22 2.83 11.09 35.51
C GLU A 22 2.07 12.27 36.16
N GLU A 23 0.74 12.33 36.02
CA GLU A 23 -0.13 13.38 36.57
C GLU A 23 0.25 14.82 36.15
N THR A 24 0.96 14.97 35.03
CA THR A 24 1.41 16.27 34.49
C THR A 24 0.37 16.96 33.59
N THR A 25 -0.80 16.34 33.42
CA THR A 25 -1.90 16.87 32.58
C THR A 25 -3.06 17.39 33.42
N GLY A 26 -3.45 18.63 33.19
CA GLY A 26 -4.65 19.23 33.77
C GLY A 26 -5.93 18.92 32.98
N THR A 27 -7.08 19.31 33.51
CA THR A 27 -8.42 19.13 32.88
C THR A 27 -8.46 19.62 31.44
N ILE A 28 -7.85 20.77 31.14
CA ILE A 28 -7.82 21.36 29.79
C ILE A 28 -7.06 20.48 28.81
N PHE A 29 -5.83 20.08 29.16
CA PHE A 29 -5.02 19.21 28.29
C PHE A 29 -5.64 17.83 28.11
N ASN A 30 -6.23 17.27 29.18
CA ASN A 30 -6.95 16.00 29.09
C ASN A 30 -8.10 16.03 28.09
N HIS A 31 -8.84 17.15 28.02
CA HIS A 31 -9.89 17.32 27.02
C HIS A 31 -9.30 17.55 25.62
N LEU A 32 -8.30 18.43 25.49
CA LEU A 32 -7.68 18.79 24.21
C LEU A 32 -7.12 17.56 23.49
N PHE A 33 -6.28 16.77 24.16
CA PHE A 33 -5.65 15.60 23.54
C PHE A 33 -6.67 14.52 23.20
N LYS A 34 -7.69 14.28 24.04
CA LYS A 34 -8.78 13.36 23.73
C LYS A 34 -9.55 13.81 22.49
N GLN A 35 -9.89 15.09 22.39
CA GLN A 35 -10.59 15.65 21.24
C GLN A 35 -9.72 15.54 19.97
N ALA A 36 -8.46 15.96 20.03
CA ALA A 36 -7.54 15.90 18.89
C ALA A 36 -7.32 14.47 18.38
N ILE A 37 -7.10 13.50 19.27
CA ILE A 37 -6.94 12.08 18.91
C ILE A 37 -8.24 11.53 18.30
N THR A 38 -9.39 11.90 18.85
CA THR A 38 -10.70 11.46 18.34
C THR A 38 -10.98 12.04 16.96
N PHE A 39 -10.75 13.34 16.78
CA PHE A 39 -10.85 14.01 15.49
C PHE A 39 -9.92 13.39 14.46
N ALA A 40 -8.65 13.17 14.80
CA ALA A 40 -7.69 12.55 13.89
C ALA A 40 -8.14 11.14 13.47
N LYS A 41 -8.56 10.29 14.41
CA LYS A 41 -9.09 8.95 14.09
C LYS A 41 -10.32 9.01 13.18
N LYS A 42 -11.23 9.96 13.44
CA LYS A 42 -12.43 10.17 12.62
C LYS A 42 -12.05 10.62 11.21
N ALA A 43 -11.15 11.60 11.08
CA ALA A 43 -10.63 12.08 9.82
C ALA A 43 -9.97 10.95 9.00
N HIS A 44 -9.13 10.12 9.63
CA HIS A 44 -8.52 8.95 8.96
C HIS A 44 -9.53 7.88 8.52
N ASN A 45 -10.69 7.78 9.17
CA ASN A 45 -11.73 6.82 8.80
C ASN A 45 -12.70 7.37 7.75
N GLU A 46 -12.89 8.69 7.69
CA GLU A 46 -13.86 9.35 6.83
C GLU A 46 -13.26 9.91 5.54
N THR A 47 -11.92 9.94 5.44
CA THR A 47 -11.23 10.43 4.25
C THR A 47 -10.11 9.48 3.85
N ASP A 48 -9.73 9.55 2.58
CA ASP A 48 -8.65 8.75 2.00
C ASP A 48 -7.26 9.32 2.36
N ILE A 49 -7.15 10.18 3.38
CA ILE A 49 -5.86 10.70 3.85
C ILE A 49 -4.94 9.58 4.32
N ALA A 50 -5.53 8.50 4.85
CA ALA A 50 -4.83 7.31 5.33
C ALA A 50 -4.46 6.35 4.19
N ASP A 51 -5.14 6.43 3.04
CA ASP A 51 -4.96 5.49 1.93
C ASP A 51 -3.57 5.64 1.38
N ASN A 52 -2.80 4.56 1.44
CA ASN A 52 -1.34 4.58 1.46
C ASN A 52 -0.74 5.50 0.37
N ALA A 53 0.30 6.27 0.69
CA ALA A 53 1.17 6.92 -0.29
C ALA A 53 2.20 5.86 -0.62
N VAL A 54 2.09 5.32 -1.82
CA VAL A 54 2.51 3.95 -2.00
C VAL A 54 3.51 3.84 -3.08
N SER A 55 4.67 3.33 -2.65
CA SER A 55 5.73 2.87 -3.53
C SER A 55 5.17 2.19 -4.78
N VAL A 56 5.96 2.24 -5.86
CA VAL A 56 5.68 1.55 -7.12
C VAL A 56 5.24 0.08 -6.88
N SER A 57 5.81 -0.58 -5.88
CA SER A 57 5.48 -1.97 -5.52
C SER A 57 4.05 -2.19 -5.00
N TYR A 58 3.43 -1.20 -4.37
CA TYR A 58 2.03 -1.30 -3.96
C TYR A 58 1.09 -0.84 -5.05
N ALA A 59 1.48 0.20 -5.83
CA ALA A 59 0.73 0.57 -7.02
C ALA A 59 0.52 -0.65 -7.94
N ALA A 60 1.53 -1.53 -8.03
CA ALA A 60 1.45 -2.80 -8.74
C ALA A 60 0.33 -3.71 -8.19
N VAL A 61 0.22 -3.83 -6.87
CA VAL A 61 -0.82 -4.63 -6.22
C VAL A 61 -2.21 -4.02 -6.42
N GLU A 62 -2.34 -2.69 -6.36
CA GLU A 62 -3.61 -2.00 -6.60
C GLU A 62 -4.07 -2.12 -8.06
N LEU A 63 -3.16 -2.04 -9.03
CA LEU A 63 -3.51 -2.34 -10.43
C LEU A 63 -4.04 -3.76 -10.59
N SER A 64 -3.40 -4.73 -9.92
CA SER A 64 -3.89 -6.12 -9.92
C SER A 64 -5.30 -6.23 -9.34
N LYS A 65 -5.62 -5.49 -8.26
CA LYS A 65 -6.98 -5.42 -7.70
C LYS A 65 -7.98 -4.74 -8.63
N LYS A 66 -7.58 -3.73 -9.40
CA LYS A 66 -8.46 -3.10 -10.41
C LYS A 66 -8.87 -4.09 -11.51
N VAL A 67 -7.96 -4.99 -11.90
CA VAL A 67 -8.24 -6.03 -12.92
C VAL A 67 -9.08 -7.18 -12.35
N PHE A 68 -8.73 -7.70 -11.17
CA PHE A 68 -9.35 -8.93 -10.62
C PHE A 68 -10.44 -8.68 -9.57
N GLY A 69 -10.59 -7.46 -9.06
CA GLY A 69 -11.36 -7.14 -7.86
C GLY A 69 -10.65 -7.65 -6.60
N LYS A 70 -10.83 -8.92 -6.27
CA LYS A 70 -10.18 -9.58 -5.12
C LYS A 70 -9.03 -10.47 -5.58
N ILE A 71 -7.88 -10.37 -4.91
CA ILE A 71 -6.66 -11.10 -5.30
C ILE A 71 -6.28 -12.26 -4.36
N ASN A 72 -7.01 -12.48 -3.27
CA ASN A 72 -6.63 -13.45 -2.23
C ASN A 72 -6.51 -14.90 -2.75
N ASN A 73 -7.27 -15.25 -3.78
CA ASN A 73 -7.27 -16.58 -4.41
C ASN A 73 -6.44 -16.63 -5.70
N LYS A 74 -5.56 -15.65 -5.92
CA LYS A 74 -4.74 -15.53 -7.12
C LYS A 74 -3.35 -16.10 -6.90
N GLN A 75 -2.75 -16.57 -7.97
CA GLN A 75 -1.36 -17.03 -7.98
C GLN A 75 -0.46 -15.91 -8.49
N ALA A 76 0.55 -15.55 -7.70
CA ALA A 76 1.50 -14.50 -8.05
C ALA A 76 2.90 -15.05 -8.31
N LEU A 77 3.57 -14.49 -9.31
CA LEU A 77 4.97 -14.73 -9.64
C LEU A 77 5.77 -13.45 -9.44
N ILE A 78 6.88 -13.55 -8.72
CA ILE A 78 7.85 -12.46 -8.60
C ILE A 78 9.13 -12.86 -9.33
N ILE A 79 9.57 -12.01 -10.24
CA ILE A 79 10.81 -12.18 -10.99
C ILE A 79 11.84 -11.18 -10.45
N GLY A 80 12.88 -11.70 -9.82
CA GLY A 80 13.89 -10.92 -9.11
C GLY A 80 13.88 -11.18 -7.61
N ALA A 81 14.96 -10.77 -6.95
CA ALA A 81 15.16 -10.92 -5.51
C ALA A 81 15.82 -9.66 -4.93
N GLY A 82 15.50 -8.49 -5.49
CA GLY A 82 15.95 -7.20 -4.99
C GLY A 82 14.99 -6.61 -3.96
N GLU A 83 15.32 -5.42 -3.46
CA GLU A 83 14.49 -4.68 -2.50
C GLU A 83 13.07 -4.43 -3.02
N MET A 84 12.93 -4.02 -4.27
CA MET A 84 11.62 -3.80 -4.90
C MET A 84 10.81 -5.10 -5.06
N SER A 85 11.48 -6.23 -5.34
CA SER A 85 10.83 -7.56 -5.36
C SER A 85 10.32 -7.94 -3.98
N GLU A 86 11.12 -7.69 -2.94
CA GLU A 86 10.73 -7.95 -1.55
C GLU A 86 9.57 -7.04 -1.09
N LEU A 87 9.58 -5.76 -1.46
CA LEU A 87 8.50 -4.84 -1.12
C LEU A 87 7.19 -5.23 -1.82
N SER A 88 7.28 -5.66 -3.09
CA SER A 88 6.13 -6.18 -3.85
C SER A 88 5.56 -7.46 -3.22
N LEU A 89 6.46 -8.36 -2.78
CA LEU A 89 6.09 -9.57 -2.05
C LEU A 89 5.30 -9.25 -0.77
N LEU A 90 5.81 -8.33 0.05
CA LEU A 90 5.16 -7.92 1.30
C LEU A 90 3.77 -7.31 1.05
N ASN A 91 3.62 -6.50 -0.01
CA ASN A 91 2.32 -5.92 -0.37
C ASN A 91 1.32 -6.97 -0.88
N LEU A 92 1.78 -7.98 -1.62
CA LEU A 92 0.94 -9.11 -2.05
C LEU A 92 0.46 -9.94 -0.85
N ILE A 93 1.38 -10.29 0.07
CA ILE A 93 1.06 -11.00 1.31
C ILE A 93 0.07 -10.19 2.15
N GLY A 94 0.35 -8.89 2.35
CA GLY A 94 -0.54 -7.98 3.09
C GLY A 94 -1.92 -7.83 2.45
N SER A 95 -2.02 -8.02 1.13
CA SER A 95 -3.29 -8.04 0.40
C SER A 95 -3.97 -9.42 0.36
N GLY A 96 -3.42 -10.41 1.06
CA GLY A 96 -4.02 -11.72 1.26
C GLY A 96 -3.72 -12.76 0.18
N VAL A 97 -2.75 -12.52 -0.70
CA VAL A 97 -2.30 -13.52 -1.68
C VAL A 97 -1.48 -14.59 -0.97
N THR A 98 -1.89 -15.85 -1.04
CA THR A 98 -1.22 -16.95 -0.34
C THR A 98 -0.32 -17.81 -1.23
N ASP A 99 -0.56 -17.84 -2.55
CA ASP A 99 0.22 -18.62 -3.50
C ASP A 99 1.16 -17.70 -4.28
N ILE A 100 2.38 -17.55 -3.76
CA ILE A 100 3.40 -16.69 -4.34
C ILE A 100 4.64 -17.53 -4.63
N THR A 101 5.15 -17.42 -5.86
CA THR A 101 6.40 -18.07 -6.27
C THR A 101 7.42 -17.01 -6.66
N ILE A 102 8.67 -17.17 -6.22
CA ILE A 102 9.79 -16.30 -6.58
C ILE A 102 10.72 -17.04 -7.54
N VAL A 103 11.09 -16.38 -8.63
CA VAL A 103 12.15 -16.83 -9.53
C VAL A 103 13.22 -15.75 -9.64
N ASN A 104 14.47 -16.18 -9.79
CA ASN A 104 15.58 -15.25 -9.97
C ASN A 104 16.68 -15.92 -10.78
N ARG A 105 17.49 -15.11 -11.49
CA ARG A 105 18.66 -15.60 -12.24
C ARG A 105 19.60 -16.43 -11.38
N THR A 106 19.84 -15.99 -10.15
CA THR A 106 20.60 -16.74 -9.16
C THR A 106 19.63 -17.42 -8.21
N LEU A 107 19.52 -18.76 -8.30
CA LEU A 107 18.56 -19.56 -7.55
C LEU A 107 18.66 -19.35 -6.03
N SER A 108 19.88 -19.30 -5.48
CA SER A 108 20.08 -19.11 -4.04
C SER A 108 19.42 -17.83 -3.52
N LYS A 109 19.45 -16.73 -4.28
CA LYS A 109 18.79 -15.48 -3.86
C LYS A 109 17.27 -15.59 -3.84
N ALA A 110 16.67 -16.33 -4.78
CA ALA A 110 15.23 -16.61 -4.74
C ALA A 110 14.89 -17.47 -3.52
N GLN A 111 15.70 -18.49 -3.24
CA GLN A 111 15.55 -19.34 -2.07
C GLN A 111 15.65 -18.56 -0.76
N ASP A 112 16.63 -17.67 -0.63
CA ASP A 112 16.84 -16.85 0.58
C ASP A 112 15.62 -15.97 0.86
N LEU A 113 15.13 -15.25 -0.16
CA LEU A 113 13.97 -14.37 -0.05
C LEU A 113 12.68 -15.16 0.21
N ALA A 114 12.50 -16.28 -0.48
CA ALA A 114 11.31 -17.11 -0.32
C ALA A 114 11.26 -17.77 1.06
N THR A 115 12.40 -18.26 1.57
CA THR A 115 12.51 -18.84 2.91
C THR A 115 12.24 -17.79 3.99
N LYS A 116 12.77 -16.56 3.81
CA LYS A 116 12.55 -15.44 4.75
C LYS A 116 11.07 -15.12 4.97
N HIS A 117 10.24 -15.24 3.92
CA HIS A 117 8.82 -14.88 3.95
C HIS A 117 7.86 -16.08 3.82
N ASN A 118 8.40 -17.31 3.89
CA ASN A 118 7.65 -18.55 3.80
C ASN A 118 6.76 -18.65 2.54
N VAL A 119 7.35 -18.35 1.37
CA VAL A 119 6.71 -18.50 0.05
C VAL A 119 7.48 -19.49 -0.83
N ASN A 120 6.95 -19.79 -2.02
CA ASN A 120 7.56 -20.76 -2.92
C ASN A 120 8.71 -20.13 -3.71
N PHE A 121 9.67 -20.95 -4.16
CA PHE A 121 10.67 -20.55 -5.14
C PHE A 121 10.90 -21.65 -6.16
N GLU A 122 11.26 -21.25 -7.37
CA GLU A 122 11.52 -22.15 -8.49
C GLU A 122 12.75 -21.66 -9.28
N PRO A 123 13.45 -22.54 -10.02
CA PRO A 123 14.51 -22.10 -10.92
C PRO A 123 13.93 -21.31 -12.09
N MET A 124 14.75 -20.40 -12.63
CA MET A 124 14.39 -19.56 -13.78
C MET A 124 13.93 -20.37 -15.01
N SER A 125 14.42 -21.60 -15.16
CA SER A 125 14.00 -22.53 -16.22
C SER A 125 12.53 -22.96 -16.12
N SER A 126 11.90 -22.84 -14.95
CA SER A 126 10.48 -23.10 -14.75
C SER A 126 9.58 -21.94 -15.21
N LEU A 127 10.14 -20.78 -15.58
CA LEU A 127 9.41 -19.55 -15.90
C LEU A 127 8.26 -19.75 -16.89
N PRO A 128 8.44 -20.41 -18.07
CA PRO A 128 7.33 -20.60 -19.01
C PRO A 128 6.15 -21.38 -18.40
N LYS A 129 6.44 -22.42 -17.59
CA LYS A 129 5.41 -23.25 -16.94
C LYS A 129 4.67 -22.49 -15.84
N LEU A 130 5.37 -21.58 -15.14
CA LEU A 130 4.77 -20.72 -14.13
C LEU A 130 3.87 -19.67 -14.78
N LEU A 131 4.37 -19.02 -15.84
CA LEU A 131 3.60 -18.07 -16.62
C LEU A 131 2.32 -18.69 -17.20
N ALA A 132 2.24 -19.99 -17.45
CA ALA A 132 1.00 -20.63 -17.89
C ALA A 132 -0.08 -20.77 -16.78
N LYS A 133 0.28 -20.60 -15.50
CA LYS A 133 -0.59 -20.86 -14.35
C LYS A 133 -0.96 -19.61 -13.56
N VAL A 134 -0.03 -18.66 -13.46
CA VAL A 134 -0.20 -17.48 -12.60
C VAL A 134 -1.15 -16.44 -13.17
N ASP A 135 -1.75 -15.67 -12.27
CA ASP A 135 -2.63 -14.55 -12.59
C ASP A 135 -1.87 -13.21 -12.59
N ILE A 136 -0.87 -13.06 -11.70
CA ILE A 136 -0.13 -11.82 -11.47
C ILE A 136 1.36 -12.10 -11.62
N VAL A 137 2.08 -11.26 -12.37
CA VAL A 137 3.54 -11.30 -12.48
C VAL A 137 4.09 -9.92 -12.17
N ILE A 138 5.03 -9.85 -11.25
CA ILE A 138 5.78 -8.62 -10.95
C ILE A 138 7.25 -8.87 -11.25
N SER A 139 7.81 -8.14 -12.20
CA SER A 139 9.22 -8.20 -12.57
C SER A 139 9.96 -6.98 -12.04
N SER A 140 11.12 -7.23 -11.44
CA SER A 140 12.01 -6.19 -10.94
C SER A 140 13.44 -6.72 -10.93
N THR A 141 14.00 -6.97 -12.11
CA THR A 141 15.39 -7.38 -12.23
C THR A 141 16.31 -6.25 -12.69
N SER A 142 17.60 -6.56 -12.81
CA SER A 142 18.63 -5.70 -13.40
C SER A 142 19.13 -6.27 -14.73
N SER A 143 18.26 -6.97 -15.46
CA SER A 143 18.60 -7.58 -16.75
C SER A 143 18.73 -6.50 -17.82
N GLU A 144 19.70 -6.66 -18.73
CA GLU A 144 19.79 -5.84 -19.94
C GLU A 144 18.93 -6.41 -21.09
N ASN A 145 18.50 -7.66 -20.97
CA ASN A 145 17.67 -8.36 -21.95
C ASN A 145 16.26 -8.57 -21.40
N TYR A 146 15.27 -8.65 -22.29
CA TYR A 146 13.93 -9.07 -21.92
C TYR A 146 13.94 -10.50 -21.37
N ILE A 147 13.30 -10.68 -20.22
CA ILE A 147 13.07 -11.95 -19.55
C ILE A 147 11.78 -12.58 -20.07
N ILE A 148 10.74 -11.76 -20.24
CA ILE A 148 9.46 -12.18 -20.80
C ILE A 148 9.37 -11.64 -22.22
N THR A 149 9.27 -12.55 -23.19
CA THR A 149 9.18 -12.22 -24.62
C THR A 149 7.79 -12.50 -25.18
N ASN A 150 7.45 -11.86 -26.30
CA ASN A 150 6.22 -12.12 -27.03
C ASN A 150 6.10 -13.59 -27.44
N GLU A 151 7.18 -14.20 -27.90
CA GLU A 151 7.22 -15.63 -28.26
C GLU A 151 6.88 -16.52 -27.05
N MET A 152 7.45 -16.22 -25.88
CA MET A 152 7.16 -16.98 -24.66
C MET A 152 5.69 -16.87 -24.28
N ILE A 153 5.12 -15.66 -24.32
CA ILE A 153 3.70 -15.46 -24.01
C ILE A 153 2.78 -16.12 -25.03
N GLN A 154 3.10 -16.04 -26.33
CA GLN A 154 2.34 -16.73 -27.38
C GLN A 154 2.37 -18.25 -27.19
N SER A 155 3.52 -18.81 -26.80
CA SER A 155 3.67 -20.25 -26.59
C SER A 155 2.78 -20.78 -25.47
N ILE A 156 2.56 -19.99 -24.42
CA ILE A 156 1.74 -20.40 -23.27
C ILE A 156 0.26 -20.01 -23.43
N ALA A 157 -0.09 -19.12 -24.36
CA ALA A 157 -1.45 -18.57 -24.46
C ALA A 157 -2.53 -19.65 -24.58
N ASN A 158 -2.26 -20.72 -25.31
CA ASN A 158 -3.16 -21.86 -25.47
C ASN A 158 -3.19 -22.82 -24.28
N GLU A 159 -2.17 -22.79 -23.42
CA GLU A 159 -2.01 -23.67 -22.25
C GLU A 159 -2.55 -23.04 -20.95
N ARG A 160 -2.78 -21.72 -20.97
CA ARG A 160 -3.25 -20.97 -19.81
C ARG A 160 -4.63 -21.45 -19.38
N LYS A 161 -4.74 -21.74 -18.08
CA LYS A 161 -6.00 -22.11 -17.43
C LYS A 161 -6.78 -20.91 -16.90
N THR A 162 -6.14 -19.75 -16.84
CA THR A 162 -6.69 -18.52 -16.27
C THR A 162 -6.99 -17.52 -17.38
N ASP A 163 -8.15 -16.89 -17.28
CA ASP A 163 -8.69 -16.02 -18.33
C ASP A 163 -7.94 -14.68 -18.45
N SER A 164 -7.12 -14.30 -17.47
CA SER A 164 -6.37 -13.04 -17.51
C SER A 164 -5.00 -13.13 -16.87
N LEU A 165 -4.05 -12.36 -17.39
CA LEU A 165 -2.69 -12.22 -16.87
C LEU A 165 -2.38 -10.75 -16.67
N VAL A 166 -1.98 -10.37 -15.46
CA VAL A 166 -1.46 -9.03 -15.17
C VAL A 166 0.06 -9.13 -15.10
N LEU A 167 0.74 -8.41 -15.98
CA LEU A 167 2.18 -8.26 -16.06
C LEU A 167 2.56 -6.86 -15.57
N ILE A 168 3.46 -6.79 -14.61
CA ILE A 168 3.90 -5.51 -14.03
C ILE A 168 5.42 -5.46 -14.07
N ASP A 169 5.94 -4.56 -14.89
CA ASP A 169 7.36 -4.37 -15.11
C ASP A 169 7.88 -3.15 -14.36
N ILE A 170 8.56 -3.40 -13.25
CA ILE A 170 9.18 -2.37 -12.41
C ILE A 170 10.69 -2.26 -12.72
N ALA A 171 11.20 -3.03 -13.68
CA ALA A 171 12.62 -3.06 -14.00
C ALA A 171 13.04 -1.89 -14.91
N VAL A 172 14.27 -1.42 -14.71
CA VAL A 172 14.93 -0.42 -15.56
C VAL A 172 16.38 -0.85 -15.79
N PRO A 173 16.77 -1.35 -16.98
CA PRO A 173 15.95 -1.55 -18.19
C PRO A 173 14.80 -2.55 -18.02
N ARG A 174 13.78 -2.45 -18.89
CA ARG A 174 12.53 -3.22 -18.80
C ARG A 174 12.77 -4.72 -19.00
N ASP A 175 12.11 -5.55 -18.20
CA ASP A 175 12.21 -7.01 -18.26
C ASP A 175 11.23 -7.63 -19.26
N ILE A 176 10.16 -6.92 -19.59
CA ILE A 176 9.07 -7.40 -20.42
C ILE A 176 9.16 -6.74 -21.79
N GLU A 177 9.18 -7.56 -22.84
CA GLU A 177 9.23 -7.07 -24.21
C GLU A 177 7.99 -6.19 -24.51
N PRO A 178 8.15 -5.05 -25.21
CA PRO A 178 7.01 -4.20 -25.58
C PRO A 178 5.96 -4.92 -26.45
N ASN A 179 4.74 -4.39 -26.44
CA ASN A 179 3.59 -4.83 -27.27
C ASN A 179 3.02 -6.23 -26.97
N ILE A 180 3.30 -6.79 -25.78
CA ILE A 180 2.67 -8.06 -25.33
C ILE A 180 1.14 -7.93 -25.17
N ASP A 181 0.63 -6.72 -25.00
CA ASP A 181 -0.81 -6.40 -24.84
C ASP A 181 -1.67 -6.73 -26.06
N ALA A 182 -1.06 -7.03 -27.21
CA ALA A 182 -1.80 -7.42 -28.41
C ALA A 182 -2.53 -8.78 -28.25
N ILE A 183 -2.22 -9.52 -27.19
CA ILE A 183 -2.82 -10.82 -26.87
C ILE A 183 -4.01 -10.59 -25.93
N GLN A 184 -5.18 -11.11 -26.34
CA GLN A 184 -6.42 -10.95 -25.60
C GLN A 184 -6.26 -11.43 -24.14
N SER A 185 -6.70 -10.57 -23.21
CA SER A 185 -6.68 -10.81 -21.76
C SER A 185 -5.31 -10.78 -21.06
N ILE A 186 -4.31 -10.15 -21.68
CA ILE A 186 -3.06 -9.78 -21.00
C ILE A 186 -3.07 -8.28 -20.75
N PHE A 187 -2.74 -7.90 -19.51
CA PHE A 187 -2.64 -6.51 -19.07
C PHE A 187 -1.19 -6.24 -18.66
N ASN A 188 -0.45 -5.49 -19.47
CA ASN A 188 0.93 -5.10 -19.17
C ASN A 188 0.96 -3.67 -18.65
N TYR A 189 1.70 -3.46 -17.56
CA TYR A 189 1.94 -2.16 -16.96
C TYR A 189 3.43 -1.99 -16.72
N ASP A 190 3.95 -0.81 -17.01
CA ASP A 190 5.35 -0.47 -16.73
C ASP A 190 5.50 0.50 -15.54
N VAL A 191 6.75 0.82 -15.22
CA VAL A 191 7.09 1.72 -14.13
C VAL A 191 6.48 3.11 -14.28
N ASP A 192 6.23 3.58 -15.50
CA ASP A 192 5.68 4.91 -15.75
C ASP A 192 4.15 4.91 -15.57
N ASP A 193 3.45 3.83 -15.97
CA ASP A 193 2.04 3.62 -15.63
C ASP A 193 1.82 3.63 -14.11
N LEU A 194 2.72 2.96 -13.38
CA LEU A 194 2.69 2.89 -11.93
C LEU A 194 2.91 4.27 -11.29
N LYS A 195 3.87 5.06 -11.79
CA LYS A 195 4.09 6.44 -11.33
C LYS A 195 2.84 7.30 -11.54
N GLY A 196 2.17 7.16 -12.68
CA GLY A 196 0.92 7.89 -12.95
C GLY A 196 -0.16 7.60 -11.90
N LEU A 197 -0.27 6.34 -11.45
CA LEU A 197 -1.19 5.97 -10.37
C LEU A 197 -0.76 6.55 -9.01
N VAL A 198 0.55 6.49 -8.68
CA VAL A 198 1.07 7.08 -7.45
C VAL A 198 0.81 8.59 -7.40
N ASP A 199 1.01 9.30 -8.51
CA ASP A 199 0.77 10.74 -8.64
C ASP A 199 -0.71 11.12 -8.54
N ALA A 200 -1.62 10.23 -8.97
CA ALA A 200 -3.06 10.39 -8.77
C ALA A 200 -3.42 10.22 -7.28
N ASN A 201 -2.94 9.16 -6.62
CA ASN A 201 -3.18 8.94 -5.20
C ASN A 201 -2.62 10.09 -4.32
N LEU A 202 -1.46 10.65 -4.69
CA LEU A 202 -0.90 11.81 -4.00
C LEU A 202 -1.80 13.05 -4.09
N ARG A 203 -2.47 13.25 -5.23
CA ARG A 203 -3.44 14.34 -5.41
C ARG A 203 -4.69 14.14 -4.57
N GLU A 204 -5.24 12.93 -4.57
CA GLU A 204 -6.40 12.57 -3.73
C GLU A 204 -6.10 12.81 -2.24
N ARG A 205 -4.89 12.46 -1.77
CA ARG A 205 -4.44 12.79 -0.41
C ARG A 205 -4.37 14.29 -0.14
N GLN A 206 -3.88 15.07 -1.10
CA GLN A 206 -3.80 16.52 -0.93
C GLN A 206 -5.21 17.12 -0.78
N ASP A 207 -6.18 16.60 -1.53
CA ASP A 207 -7.57 17.02 -1.44
C ASP A 207 -8.20 16.59 -0.11
N ALA A 208 -7.97 15.35 0.34
CA ALA A 208 -8.40 14.87 1.66
C ALA A 208 -7.79 15.71 2.80
N ALA A 209 -6.52 16.12 2.68
CA ALA A 209 -5.88 16.99 3.64
C ALA A 209 -6.49 18.39 3.68
N ASN A 210 -6.82 18.95 2.50
CA ASN A 210 -7.51 20.22 2.39
C ASN A 210 -8.89 20.16 3.05
N GLU A 211 -9.62 19.07 2.86
CA GLU A 211 -10.90 18.83 3.52
C GLU A 211 -10.75 18.77 5.06
N ILE A 212 -9.78 18.01 5.56
CA ILE A 212 -9.51 17.93 7.01
C ILE A 212 -9.15 19.30 7.57
N MET A 213 -8.32 20.07 6.87
CA MET A 213 -7.93 21.42 7.27
C MET A 213 -9.14 22.35 7.42
N GLN A 214 -10.19 22.18 6.60
CA GLN A 214 -11.43 22.96 6.71
C GLN A 214 -12.26 22.57 7.95
N ARG A 215 -12.11 21.35 8.47
CA ARG A 215 -12.83 20.89 9.66
C ARG A 215 -12.16 21.37 10.97
N ILE A 216 -10.84 21.57 10.99
CA ILE A 216 -10.06 21.95 12.19
C ILE A 216 -10.61 23.21 12.93
N PRO A 217 -10.98 24.31 12.25
CA PRO A 217 -11.51 25.49 12.93
C PRO A 217 -12.74 25.21 13.81
N SER A 218 -13.61 24.29 13.38
CA SER A 218 -14.80 23.91 14.15
C SER A 218 -14.44 23.15 15.43
N GLU A 219 -13.44 22.27 15.39
CA GLU A 219 -12.93 21.57 16.58
C GLU A 219 -12.28 22.53 17.58
N ILE A 220 -11.51 23.51 17.08
CA ILE A 220 -10.90 24.57 17.90
C ILE A 220 -11.99 25.40 18.59
N ALA A 221 -13.03 25.79 17.85
CA ALA A 221 -14.16 26.55 18.39
C ALA A 221 -14.87 25.76 19.50
N ALA A 222 -15.18 24.48 19.27
CA ALA A 222 -15.81 23.60 20.25
C ALA A 222 -14.93 23.42 21.51
N HIS A 223 -13.62 23.31 21.35
CA HIS A 223 -12.69 23.26 22.48
C HIS A 223 -12.76 24.53 23.33
N ASN A 224 -12.66 25.70 22.68
CA ASN A 224 -12.67 26.99 23.37
C ASN A 224 -14.01 27.25 24.08
N GLU A 225 -15.13 26.87 23.47
CA GLU A 225 -16.45 26.93 24.10
C GLU A 225 -16.49 26.08 25.37
N TRP A 226 -15.99 24.85 25.30
CA TRP A 226 -15.89 23.97 26.47
C TRP A 226 -15.00 24.57 27.58
N VAL A 227 -13.85 25.16 27.23
CA VAL A 227 -12.97 25.83 28.21
C VAL A 227 -13.71 26.99 28.89
N ASN A 228 -14.46 27.80 28.13
CA ASN A 228 -15.22 28.91 28.68
C ASN A 228 -16.32 28.44 29.65
N MET A 229 -16.93 27.27 29.39
CA MET A 229 -17.94 26.68 30.28
C MET A 229 -17.37 26.22 31.63
N LEU A 230 -16.08 25.85 31.70
CA LEU A 230 -15.44 25.45 32.98
C LEU A 230 -15.52 26.55 34.06
N GLY A 231 -15.51 27.82 33.66
CA GLY A 231 -15.67 28.95 34.58
C GLY A 231 -17.11 29.21 35.04
N VAL A 232 -18.11 28.70 34.31
CA VAL A 232 -19.53 28.94 34.58
C VAL A 232 -20.11 27.89 35.54
N VAL A 233 -19.64 26.64 35.45
CA VAL A 233 -20.13 25.52 36.30
C VAL A 233 -19.97 25.78 37.81
N PRO A 234 -18.85 26.34 38.32
CA PRO A 234 -18.71 26.66 39.74
C PRO A 234 -19.67 27.76 40.20
N VAL A 235 -19.99 28.72 39.33
CA VAL A 235 -20.90 29.83 39.65
C VAL A 235 -22.33 29.33 39.77
N ILE A 236 -22.78 28.46 38.86
CA ILE A 236 -24.13 27.86 38.93
C ILE A 236 -24.27 27.00 40.19
N ARG A 237 -23.25 26.19 40.54
CA ARG A 237 -23.23 25.41 41.79
C ARG A 237 -23.21 26.26 43.06
N ALA A 238 -22.79 27.53 42.99
CA ALA A 238 -22.85 28.43 44.13
C ALA A 238 -24.25 29.04 44.35
N PHE A 239 -25.13 28.96 43.34
CA PHE A 239 -26.51 29.47 43.38
C PHE A 239 -27.58 28.39 43.58
N THR A 240 -27.20 27.11 43.64
CA THR A 240 -28.05 25.95 43.98
C THR A 240 -27.52 25.24 45.21
#